data_AF-A0A8S8XY98-F1
#
_entry.id   AF-A0A8S8XY98-F1
#
_cell.length_a   1.000
_cell.length_b   1.000
_cell.length_c   1.000
_cell.angle_alpha   90.00
_cell.angle_beta   90.00
_cell.angle_gamma   90.00
#
_symmetry.space_group_name_H-M   'P 1'
#
loop_
_entity.id
_entity.type
_entity.pdbx_description
1 polymer ?
#
loop_
_entity_poly.entity_id
_entity_poly.type
_entity_poly.pdbx_seq_one_letter_code
_entity_poly.pdbx_strand_id
1 'polypeptide(L)'
;MSNGQITHHLRLLENQELIWRINDGRFVRYYPLNNSLYPGMNPDDLPVPPLSPDPKSLQGKILTLLDDEHQVGEFPTQSELAKKLEKSQQLISHHLRTLQKYGLVEKRKMGIKNRYKLTKEALFLLETDIDYNKIRD
;
A
#
# COMPACT_ATOMS: atom_id res chain seq x y z
N MET A 1 22.39 -8.26 -11.51
CA MET A 1 22.37 -9.24 -10.40
C MET A 1 21.38 -10.33 -10.76
N SER A 2 21.79 -11.60 -10.68
CA SER A 2 20.89 -12.73 -10.94
C SER A 2 20.04 -13.02 -9.69
N ASN A 3 18.79 -13.47 -9.88
CA ASN A 3 17.89 -13.89 -8.78
C ASN A 3 18.56 -14.92 -7.84
N GLY A 4 19.45 -15.76 -8.38
CA GLY A 4 20.21 -16.74 -7.58
C GLY A 4 21.16 -16.10 -6.57
N GLN A 5 21.78 -14.96 -6.91
CA GLN A 5 22.69 -14.25 -6.00
C GLN A 5 21.93 -13.66 -4.82
N ILE A 6 20.81 -12.97 -5.07
CA ILE A 6 19.96 -12.40 -4.00
C ILE A 6 19.47 -13.51 -3.07
N THR A 7 19.01 -14.63 -3.61
CA THR A 7 18.57 -15.80 -2.82
C THR A 7 19.69 -16.34 -1.95
N HIS A 8 20.92 -16.43 -2.47
CA HIS A 8 22.08 -16.87 -1.70
C HIS A 8 22.41 -15.91 -0.54
N HIS A 9 22.44 -14.60 -0.80
CA HIS A 9 22.70 -13.60 0.24
C HIS A 9 21.63 -13.60 1.33
N LEU A 10 20.34 -13.69 0.97
CA LEU A 10 19.25 -13.76 1.95
C LEU A 10 19.35 -15.00 2.84
N ARG A 11 19.72 -16.16 2.28
CA ARG A 11 19.97 -17.37 3.07
C ARG A 11 21.16 -17.21 4.02
N LEU A 12 22.24 -16.58 3.56
CA LEU A 12 23.41 -16.35 4.40
C LEU A 12 23.08 -15.44 5.58
N LEU A 13 22.33 -14.35 5.34
CA LEU A 13 21.87 -13.45 6.40
C LEU A 13 20.90 -14.12 7.38
N GLU A 14 20.00 -14.98 6.88
CA GLU A 14 19.07 -15.76 7.72
C GLU A 14 19.85 -16.77 8.60
N ASN A 15 20.85 -17.46 8.03
CA ASN A 15 21.73 -18.38 8.76
C ASN A 15 22.62 -17.68 9.81
N GLN A 16 22.93 -16.40 9.60
CA GLN A 16 23.69 -15.57 10.53
C GLN A 16 22.79 -14.91 11.59
N GLU A 17 21.50 -15.23 11.63
CA GLU A 17 20.53 -14.65 12.57
C GLU A 17 20.46 -13.11 12.49
N LEU A 18 20.72 -12.55 11.30
CA LEU A 18 20.63 -11.10 11.07
C LEU A 18 19.25 -10.69 10.56
N ILE A 19 18.57 -11.60 9.88
CA ILE A 19 17.22 -11.42 9.37
C ILE A 19 16.38 -12.66 9.63
N TRP A 20 15.07 -12.49 9.60
CA TRP A 20 14.09 -13.58 9.59
C TRP A 20 13.01 -13.28 8.56
N ARG A 21 12.22 -14.29 8.19
CA ARG A 21 11.25 -14.17 7.09
C ARG A 21 9.84 -14.60 7.46
N ILE A 22 8.87 -14.07 6.72
CA ILE A 22 7.48 -14.50 6.74
C ILE A 22 6.94 -14.61 5.30
N ASN A 23 6.08 -15.60 5.06
CA ASN A 23 5.37 -15.72 3.79
C ASN A 23 4.34 -14.59 3.67
N ASP A 24 4.28 -13.94 2.51
CA ASP A 24 3.35 -12.85 2.20
C ASP A 24 2.70 -13.09 0.83
N GLY A 25 1.84 -14.12 0.79
CA GLY A 25 1.23 -14.60 -0.45
C GLY A 25 2.27 -15.17 -1.41
N ARG A 26 2.40 -14.57 -2.60
CA ARG A 26 3.40 -14.99 -3.60
C ARG A 26 4.81 -14.47 -3.32
N PHE A 27 4.95 -13.60 -2.32
CA PHE A 27 6.22 -12.98 -1.94
C PHE A 27 6.65 -13.47 -0.56
N VAL A 28 7.89 -13.12 -0.20
CA VAL A 28 8.45 -13.35 1.13
C VAL A 28 8.95 -12.00 1.64
N ARG A 29 8.55 -11.64 2.86
CA ARG A 29 9.08 -10.46 3.56
C ARG A 29 10.21 -10.89 4.48
N TYR A 30 11.29 -10.12 4.47
CA TYR A 30 12.43 -10.29 5.37
C TYR A 30 12.48 -9.08 6.32
N TYR A 31 12.69 -9.35 7.60
CA TYR A 31 12.82 -8.34 8.65
C TYR A 31 14.17 -8.51 9.34
N PRO A 32 14.81 -7.43 9.82
CA PRO A 32 15.99 -7.53 10.66
C PRO A 32 15.62 -8.23 11.98
N LEU A 33 16.48 -9.13 12.46
CA LEU A 33 16.32 -9.72 13.78
C LEU A 33 16.83 -8.73 14.84
N ASN A 34 15.92 -8.25 15.69
CA ASN A 34 16.26 -7.39 16.83
C ASN A 34 15.14 -7.43 17.89
N ASN A 35 15.33 -6.70 19.00
CA ASN A 35 14.39 -6.70 20.13
C ASN A 35 12.97 -6.20 19.78
N SER A 36 12.81 -5.44 18.70
CA SER A 36 11.52 -4.89 18.26
C SER A 36 10.92 -5.67 17.08
N LEU A 37 11.71 -6.50 16.39
CA LEU A 37 11.32 -7.30 15.23
C LEU A 37 11.89 -8.70 15.35
N TYR A 38 11.07 -9.65 15.77
CA TYR A 38 11.50 -11.02 16.05
C TYR A 38 10.50 -12.09 15.55
N PRO A 39 10.96 -13.32 15.29
CA PRO A 39 10.09 -14.43 14.90
C PRO A 39 9.00 -14.71 15.95
N GLY A 40 7.76 -14.90 15.49
CA GLY A 40 6.62 -15.20 16.37
C GLY A 40 5.83 -13.99 16.84
N MET A 41 6.20 -12.77 16.44
CA MET A 41 5.32 -11.61 16.55
C MET A 41 3.98 -11.87 15.84
N ASN A 42 2.92 -11.23 16.33
CA ASN A 42 1.65 -11.21 15.63
C ASN A 42 1.84 -10.57 14.24
N PRO A 43 1.45 -11.24 13.13
CA PRO A 43 1.63 -10.69 11.79
C PRO A 43 1.02 -9.30 11.56
N ASP A 44 -0.02 -8.95 12.31
CA ASP A 44 -0.67 -7.62 12.23
C ASP A 44 0.14 -6.50 12.90
N ASP A 45 1.08 -6.85 13.79
CA ASP A 45 1.98 -5.89 14.46
C ASP A 45 3.27 -5.68 13.66
N LEU A 46 3.52 -6.47 12.62
CA LEU A 46 4.71 -6.33 11.79
C LEU A 46 4.60 -5.09 10.90
N PRO A 47 5.70 -4.33 10.74
CA PRO A 47 5.70 -3.19 9.84
C PRO A 47 5.42 -3.70 8.42
N VAL A 48 4.29 -3.29 7.88
CA VAL A 48 3.97 -3.57 6.50
C VAL A 48 4.74 -2.55 5.66
N PRO A 49 5.56 -2.99 4.68
CA PRO A 49 6.21 -2.03 3.80
C PRO A 49 5.12 -1.14 3.21
N PRO A 50 5.33 0.19 3.16
CA PRO A 50 4.38 1.06 2.51
C PRO A 50 4.14 0.51 1.11
N LEU A 51 2.89 0.19 0.80
CA LEU A 51 2.55 -0.13 -0.57
C LEU A 51 2.81 1.17 -1.33
N SER A 52 3.82 1.19 -2.19
CA SER A 52 3.97 2.20 -3.24
C SER A 52 3.44 1.56 -4.51
N PRO A 53 2.11 1.56 -4.76
CA PRO A 53 1.60 0.99 -5.98
C PRO A 53 2.20 1.76 -7.14
N ASP A 54 2.55 1.05 -8.22
CA ASP A 54 2.83 1.69 -9.50
C ASP A 54 1.69 2.68 -9.80
N PRO A 55 1.97 3.98 -10.01
CA PRO A 55 0.94 4.97 -10.31
C PRO A 55 0.02 4.58 -11.48
N LYS A 56 0.53 3.79 -12.44
CA LYS A 56 -0.23 3.31 -13.61
C LYS A 56 -1.12 2.11 -13.27
N SER A 57 -0.89 1.43 -12.16
CA SER A 57 -1.77 0.37 -11.65
C SER A 57 -3.13 0.94 -11.23
N LEU A 58 -4.14 0.09 -11.12
CA LEU A 58 -5.46 0.54 -10.65
C LEU A 58 -5.41 1.09 -9.21
N GLN A 59 -4.54 0.53 -8.36
CA GLN A 59 -4.32 1.05 -7.01
C GLN A 59 -3.70 2.44 -7.03
N GLY A 60 -2.67 2.64 -7.86
CA GLY A 60 -2.04 3.95 -8.02
C GLY A 60 -3.01 4.99 -8.55
N LYS A 61 -3.78 4.66 -9.59
CA LYS A 61 -4.85 5.53 -10.11
C LYS A 61 -5.91 5.88 -9.07
N ILE A 62 -6.27 4.95 -8.18
CA ILE A 62 -7.19 5.25 -7.06
C ILE A 62 -6.54 6.25 -6.10
N LEU A 63 -5.26 6.08 -5.77
CA LEU A 63 -4.55 6.99 -4.87
C LEU A 63 -4.42 8.39 -5.47
N THR A 64 -4.00 8.51 -6.72
CA THR A 64 -3.93 9.79 -7.44
C THR A 64 -5.28 10.49 -7.48
N LEU A 65 -6.35 9.76 -7.83
CA LEU A 65 -7.68 10.35 -7.87
C LEU A 65 -8.16 10.80 -6.48
N LEU A 66 -7.88 10.04 -5.42
CA LEU A 66 -8.23 10.45 -4.06
C LEU A 66 -7.44 11.67 -3.60
N ASP A 67 -6.20 11.84 -4.08
CA ASP A 67 -5.39 13.03 -3.83
C ASP A 67 -5.98 14.26 -4.52
N ASP A 68 -6.26 14.16 -5.83
CA ASP A 68 -6.84 15.25 -6.62
C ASP A 68 -8.17 15.74 -6.00
N GLU A 69 -9.04 14.80 -5.59
CA GLU A 69 -10.32 15.11 -4.95
C GLU A 69 -10.10 15.76 -3.58
N HIS A 70 -9.08 15.32 -2.84
CA HIS A 70 -8.76 15.90 -1.54
C HIS A 70 -8.36 17.38 -1.67
N GLN A 71 -7.62 17.75 -2.71
CA GLN A 71 -7.20 19.13 -2.97
C GLN A 71 -8.40 20.07 -3.22
N VAL A 72 -9.49 19.55 -3.79
CA VAL A 72 -10.75 20.30 -3.99
C VAL A 72 -11.77 20.11 -2.85
N GLY A 73 -11.37 19.44 -1.76
CA GLY A 73 -12.21 19.21 -0.59
C GLY A 73 -13.30 18.15 -0.77
N GLU A 74 -13.21 17.33 -1.82
CA GLU A 74 -14.13 16.24 -2.10
C GLU A 74 -13.61 14.89 -1.57
N PHE A 75 -14.55 14.00 -1.27
CA PHE A 75 -14.25 12.65 -0.76
C PHE A 75 -15.16 11.64 -1.47
N PRO A 76 -14.71 11.01 -2.56
CA PRO A 76 -15.59 10.20 -3.38
C PRO A 76 -16.02 8.93 -2.67
N THR A 77 -17.19 8.44 -3.04
CA THR A 77 -17.71 7.12 -2.67
C THR A 77 -17.15 6.04 -3.60
N GLN A 78 -17.25 4.77 -3.20
CA GLN A 78 -16.86 3.62 -4.04
C GLN A 78 -17.51 3.67 -5.43
N SER A 79 -18.78 4.06 -5.51
CA SER A 79 -19.53 4.13 -6.76
C SER A 79 -19.07 5.28 -7.65
N GLU A 80 -18.68 6.41 -7.07
CA GLU A 80 -18.12 7.57 -7.80
C GLU A 80 -16.73 7.23 -8.35
N LEU A 81 -15.86 6.62 -7.53
CA LEU A 81 -14.56 6.10 -7.96
C LEU A 81 -14.69 5.10 -9.12
N ALA A 82 -15.64 4.17 -9.03
CA ALA A 82 -15.89 3.20 -10.10
C ALA A 82 -16.31 3.84 -11.42
N LYS A 83 -17.13 4.90 -11.37
CA LYS A 83 -17.51 5.67 -12.55
C LYS A 83 -16.31 6.42 -13.13
N LYS A 84 -15.56 7.17 -12.30
CA LYS A 84 -14.41 7.98 -12.74
C LYS A 84 -13.29 7.12 -13.34
N LEU A 85 -13.08 5.91 -12.83
CA LEU A 85 -12.03 4.98 -13.29
C LEU A 85 -12.50 4.00 -14.38
N GLU A 86 -13.78 4.06 -14.77
CA GLU A 86 -14.40 3.13 -15.73
C GLU A 86 -14.17 1.66 -15.35
N LYS A 87 -14.41 1.33 -14.08
CA LYS A 87 -14.28 -0.02 -13.52
C LYS A 87 -15.53 -0.48 -12.81
N SER A 88 -15.64 -1.79 -12.60
CA SER A 88 -16.73 -2.34 -11.79
C SER A 88 -16.59 -1.90 -10.33
N GLN A 89 -17.73 -1.68 -9.67
CA GLN A 89 -17.76 -1.33 -8.26
C GLN A 89 -17.11 -2.41 -7.39
N GLN A 90 -17.26 -3.69 -7.74
CA GLN A 90 -16.66 -4.81 -7.02
C GLN A 90 -15.13 -4.75 -7.07
N LEU A 91 -14.55 -4.44 -8.25
CA LEU A 91 -13.10 -4.31 -8.40
C LEU A 91 -12.55 -3.14 -7.59
N ILE A 92 -13.21 -1.98 -7.62
CA ILE A 92 -12.84 -0.84 -6.78
C ILE A 92 -12.97 -1.20 -5.29
N SER A 93 -14.04 -1.89 -4.89
CA SER A 93 -14.23 -2.35 -3.51
C SER A 93 -13.10 -3.26 -3.03
N HIS A 94 -12.62 -4.16 -3.91
CA HIS A 94 -11.48 -5.01 -3.63
C HIS A 94 -10.21 -4.18 -3.38
N HIS A 95 -9.87 -3.27 -4.30
CA HIS A 95 -8.67 -2.45 -4.15
C HIS A 95 -8.74 -1.50 -2.95
N LEU A 96 -9.90 -0.90 -2.65
CA LEU A 96 -10.08 -0.07 -1.46
C LEU A 96 -9.82 -0.87 -0.18
N ARG A 97 -10.33 -2.11 -0.06
CA ARG A 97 -10.02 -2.95 1.11
C ARG A 97 -8.52 -3.21 1.24
N THR A 98 -7.83 -3.48 0.13
CA THR A 98 -6.39 -3.67 0.13
C THR A 98 -5.67 -2.38 0.56
N LEU A 99 -5.96 -1.24 -0.07
CA LEU A 99 -5.36 0.05 0.29
C LEU A 99 -5.62 0.43 1.75
N GLN A 100 -6.80 0.13 2.29
CA GLN A 100 -7.10 0.31 3.71
C GLN A 100 -6.25 -0.61 4.61
N LYS A 101 -6.07 -1.88 4.21
CA LYS A 101 -5.21 -2.82 4.95
C LYS A 101 -3.76 -2.34 5.02
N TYR A 102 -3.27 -1.70 3.96
CA TYR A 102 -1.93 -1.09 3.92
C TYR A 102 -1.87 0.30 4.56
N GLY A 103 -2.95 0.77 5.19
CA GLY A 103 -2.98 2.06 5.88
C GLY A 103 -2.90 3.27 4.94
N LEU A 104 -3.19 3.11 3.65
CA LEU A 104 -3.08 4.20 2.67
C LEU A 104 -4.38 4.98 2.48
N VAL A 105 -5.51 4.32 2.70
CA VAL A 105 -6.84 4.89 2.55
C VAL A 105 -7.60 4.67 3.83
N GLU A 106 -8.43 5.63 4.21
CA GLU A 106 -9.41 5.48 5.28
C GLU A 106 -10.84 5.68 4.77
N LYS A 107 -11.76 4.95 5.39
CA LYS A 107 -13.19 5.00 5.10
C LYS A 107 -13.89 5.80 6.19
N ARG A 108 -14.64 6.83 5.81
CA ARG A 108 -15.44 7.66 6.72
C ARG A 108 -16.90 7.65 6.31
N LYS A 109 -17.79 7.53 7.29
CA LYS A 109 -19.24 7.67 7.06
C LYS A 109 -19.59 9.15 7.06
N MET A 110 -20.14 9.65 5.95
CA MET A 110 -20.58 11.03 5.79
C MET A 110 -22.03 11.03 5.33
N GLY A 111 -22.94 11.32 6.26
CA GLY A 111 -24.37 11.07 6.10
C GLY A 111 -24.65 9.58 5.94
N ILE A 112 -25.31 9.22 4.84
CA ILE A 112 -25.72 7.84 4.54
C ILE A 112 -24.62 7.07 3.78
N LYS A 113 -23.69 7.79 3.15
CA LYS A 113 -22.68 7.20 2.26
C LYS A 113 -21.34 7.03 2.95
N ASN A 114 -20.61 6.02 2.54
CA ASN A 114 -19.21 5.85 2.90
C ASN A 114 -18.33 6.53 1.87
N ARG A 115 -17.49 7.44 2.34
CA ARG A 115 -16.54 8.22 1.55
C ARG A 115 -15.12 7.80 1.91
N TYR A 116 -14.22 7.93 0.96
CA TYR A 116 -12.84 7.48 1.08
C TYR A 116 -11.89 8.68 0.96
N LYS A 117 -10.80 8.63 1.72
CA LYS A 117 -9.72 9.62 1.65
C LYS A 117 -8.37 8.99 1.93
N LEU A 118 -7.30 9.65 1.50
CA LEU A 118 -5.95 9.26 1.84
C LEU A 118 -5.69 9.45 3.33
N THR A 119 -4.86 8.59 3.90
CA THR A 119 -4.28 8.80 5.23
C THR A 119 -3.17 9.86 5.15
N LYS A 120 -2.73 10.38 6.31
CA LYS A 120 -1.62 11.36 6.34
C LYS A 120 -0.33 10.74 5.83
N GLU A 121 -0.12 9.47 6.17
CA GLU A 121 1.00 8.66 5.74
C GLU A 121 1.00 8.49 4.22
N ALA A 122 -0.17 8.24 3.61
CA ALA A 122 -0.29 8.15 2.16
C ALA A 122 -0.03 9.48 1.45
N LEU A 123 -0.55 10.59 1.98
CA LEU A 123 -0.26 11.92 1.42
C LEU A 123 1.25 12.19 1.38
N PHE A 124 1.94 11.96 2.50
CA PHE A 124 3.39 12.11 2.59
C PHE A 124 4.14 11.19 1.61
N LEU A 125 3.70 9.94 1.46
CA LEU A 125 4.27 9.00 0.49
C LEU A 125 4.11 9.52 -0.94
N LEU A 126 2.93 9.99 -1.33
CA LEU A 126 2.66 10.50 -2.68
C LEU A 126 3.42 11.79 -3.01
N GLU A 127 3.68 12.65 -2.03
CA GLU A 127 4.48 13.88 -2.21
C GLU A 127 5.97 13.57 -2.37
N THR A 128 6.46 12.54 -1.68
CA THR A 128 7.89 12.19 -1.67
C THR A 128 8.29 11.19 -2.77
N ASP A 129 7.33 10.49 -3.37
CA ASP A 129 7.57 9.51 -4.42
C ASP A 129 7.78 10.18 -5.80
N ILE A 130 8.98 9.97 -6.35
CA ILE A 130 9.43 10.56 -7.62
C ILE A 130 8.52 10.13 -8.79
N ASP A 131 8.02 8.91 -8.79
CA ASP A 131 7.24 8.39 -9.91
C ASP A 131 5.79 8.91 -9.89
N TYR A 132 5.26 9.23 -8.71
CA TYR A 132 3.99 9.97 -8.60
C TYR A 132 4.14 11.43 -9.04
N ASN A 133 5.25 12.08 -8.71
CA ASN A 133 5.51 13.46 -9.14
C ASN A 133 5.66 13.59 -10.66
N LYS A 134 6.32 12.63 -11.33
CA LYS A 134 6.45 12.62 -12.80
C LYS A 134 5.15 12.54 -13.59
N ILE A 135 4.04 12.12 -12.96
CA ILE A 135 2.74 12.00 -13.62
C ILE A 135 1.90 13.27 -13.44
N ARG A 136 2.26 14.11 -12.48
CA ARG A 136 1.59 15.39 -12.20
C ARG A 136 2.09 16.53 -13.09
N ASP A 137 3.31 16.42 -13.62
CA ASP A 137 3.92 17.33 -14.60
C ASP A 137 3.52 16.98 -16.05
#